data_AF-A0A7W8E280-F1
#
_entry.id   AF-A0A7W8E280-F1
#
_cell.length_a   1.000
_cell.length_b   1.000
_cell.length_c   1.000
_cell.angle_alpha   90.00
_cell.angle_beta   90.00
_cell.angle_gamma   90.00
#
_symmetry.space_group_name_H-M   'P 1'
#
loop_
_entity.id
_entity.type
_entity.pdbx_description
1 polymer ?
#
loop_
_entity_poly.entity_id
_entity_poly.type
_entity_poly.pdbx_seq_one_letter_code
_entity_poly.pdbx_strand_id
1 'polypeptide(L)'
;MILIRVTTPFYKESEARMQSKPLSKYEVSRRLITLYIEHIESLYADNPKDAEKLVTILKVYKHSLKRRTKPQPVDFDWLWLLKHNLRQAENVLVEILENEPELMLGWFMGCKATNPAQHLSNVLTEIILEFTKEIMQTESMFPHLKAEFDKERAEYRLAKAEYEDLSNYD
;
A
#
# COMPACT_ATOMS: atom_id res chain seq x y z
N MET A 1 0.81 12.12 14.71
CA MET A 1 -0.58 11.81 15.12
C MET A 1 -1.48 12.09 13.93
N ILE A 2 -1.88 11.06 13.18
CA ILE A 2 -2.64 11.20 11.92
C ILE A 2 -4.13 11.10 12.26
N LEU A 3 -4.78 12.24 12.53
CA LEU A 3 -6.22 12.30 12.78
C LEU A 3 -7.01 12.14 11.47
N ILE A 4 -7.44 10.91 11.14
CA ILE A 4 -8.23 10.64 9.92
C ILE A 4 -9.71 10.86 10.20
N ARG A 5 -10.23 12.06 9.86
CA ARG A 5 -11.69 12.30 9.74
C ARG A 5 -12.10 12.21 8.27
N VAL A 6 -12.68 11.07 7.88
CA VAL A 6 -13.22 10.90 6.52
C VAL A 6 -14.72 10.63 6.62
N THR A 7 -15.51 11.62 6.20
CA THR A 7 -16.97 11.52 6.05
C THR A 7 -17.33 11.14 4.62
N THR A 8 -18.11 10.08 4.46
CA THR A 8 -18.61 9.51 3.18
C THR A 8 -19.67 10.42 2.55
N PRO A 9 -19.66 10.60 1.21
CA PRO A 9 -20.46 9.75 0.32
C PRO A 9 -19.75 9.44 -1.03
N PHE A 10 -18.70 8.62 -1.02
CA PHE A 10 -17.86 8.30 -2.20
C PHE A 10 -18.54 7.46 -3.31
N TYR A 11 -19.71 6.87 -3.04
CA TYR A 11 -20.28 5.83 -3.91
C TYR A 11 -21.19 6.32 -5.05
N LYS A 12 -21.71 7.56 -5.04
CA LYS A 12 -22.73 7.98 -6.02
C LYS A 12 -22.21 8.69 -7.27
N GLU A 13 -21.00 9.25 -7.25
CA GLU A 13 -20.47 10.01 -8.39
C GLU A 13 -19.71 9.15 -9.42
N SER A 14 -19.30 7.94 -9.06
CA SER A 14 -18.47 7.07 -9.90
C SER A 14 -19.26 6.30 -10.96
N GLU A 15 -20.56 6.08 -10.78
CA GLU A 15 -21.41 5.31 -11.70
C GLU A 15 -21.76 6.07 -12.99
N ALA A 16 -21.84 7.41 -12.94
CA ALA A 16 -22.34 8.21 -14.07
C ALA A 16 -21.35 8.35 -15.25
N ARG A 17 -20.08 7.93 -15.10
CA ARG A 17 -19.01 8.19 -16.09
C ARG A 17 -18.49 6.97 -16.85
N MET A 18 -19.11 5.79 -16.74
CA MET A 18 -18.63 4.56 -17.38
C MET A 18 -19.51 4.12 -18.56
N GLN A 19 -19.42 4.82 -19.70
CA GLN A 19 -19.76 4.26 -21.02
C GLN A 19 -18.50 4.17 -21.89
N SER A 20 -17.84 3.02 -21.86
CA SER A 20 -16.87 2.50 -22.84
C SER A 20 -16.48 1.08 -22.39
N LYS A 21 -15.84 0.28 -23.24
CA LYS A 21 -15.45 -1.15 -23.03
C LYS A 21 -15.28 -1.56 -21.56
N PRO A 22 -15.73 -2.78 -21.15
CA PRO A 22 -15.60 -3.22 -19.76
C PRO A 22 -14.15 -3.05 -19.30
N LEU A 23 -13.96 -2.14 -18.35
CA LEU A 23 -12.64 -1.83 -17.81
C LEU A 23 -12.09 -3.10 -17.16
N SER A 24 -10.82 -3.39 -17.40
CA SER A 24 -10.15 -4.43 -16.63
C SER A 24 -10.19 -4.08 -15.15
N LYS A 25 -10.18 -5.09 -14.27
CA LYS A 25 -10.11 -4.85 -12.82
C LYS A 25 -8.96 -3.90 -12.43
N TYR A 26 -7.83 -3.98 -13.13
CA TYR A 26 -6.67 -3.12 -12.89
C TYR A 26 -6.92 -1.67 -13.30
N GLU A 27 -7.69 -1.41 -14.35
CA GLU A 27 -8.07 -0.05 -14.74
C GLU A 27 -9.06 0.58 -13.77
N VAL A 28 -10.00 -0.22 -13.25
CA VAL A 28 -10.91 0.20 -12.18
C VAL A 28 -10.12 0.54 -10.92
N SER A 29 -9.28 -0.38 -10.43
CA SER A 29 -8.41 -0.13 -9.27
C SER A 29 -7.51 1.08 -9.48
N ARG A 30 -6.93 1.27 -10.67
CA ARG A 30 -6.07 2.43 -10.97
C ARG A 30 -6.82 3.75 -10.88
N ARG A 31 -8.08 3.79 -11.32
CA ARG A 31 -8.94 4.98 -11.19
C ARG A 31 -9.28 5.24 -9.73
N LEU A 32 -9.67 4.21 -8.97
CA LEU A 32 -9.96 4.33 -7.54
C LEU A 32 -8.76 4.85 -6.75
N ILE A 33 -7.57 4.28 -6.98
CA ILE A 33 -6.33 4.75 -6.33
C ILE A 33 -5.99 6.18 -6.74
N THR A 34 -6.27 6.59 -7.98
CA THR A 34 -6.05 7.99 -8.39
C THR A 34 -6.94 8.94 -7.61
N LEU A 35 -8.24 8.65 -7.50
CA LEU A 35 -9.16 9.45 -6.69
C LEU A 35 -8.77 9.46 -5.21
N TYR A 36 -8.24 8.34 -4.71
CA TYR A 36 -7.80 8.23 -3.33
C TYR A 36 -6.57 9.09 -3.04
N ILE A 37 -5.59 9.12 -3.96
CA ILE A 37 -4.44 10.03 -3.90
C ILE A 37 -4.91 11.48 -3.91
N GLU A 38 -5.78 11.86 -4.86
CA GLU A 38 -6.30 13.23 -4.97
C GLU A 38 -7.03 13.67 -3.68
N HIS A 39 -7.81 12.77 -3.08
CA HIS A 39 -8.48 13.03 -1.82
C HIS A 39 -7.49 13.27 -0.68
N ILE A 40 -6.47 12.42 -0.53
CA ILE A 40 -5.45 12.56 0.51
C ILE A 40 -4.64 13.85 0.30
N GLU A 41 -4.19 14.12 -0.93
CA GLU A 41 -3.46 15.35 -1.25
C GLU A 41 -4.30 16.60 -0.97
N SER A 42 -5.62 16.55 -1.18
CA SER A 42 -6.53 17.63 -0.80
C SER A 42 -6.70 17.78 0.71
N LEU A 43 -6.78 16.68 1.47
CA LEU A 43 -6.93 16.71 2.93
C LEU A 43 -5.69 17.27 3.64
N TYR A 44 -4.51 17.00 3.08
CA TYR A 44 -3.22 17.40 3.64
C TYR A 44 -2.57 18.55 2.86
N ALA A 45 -3.37 19.38 2.17
CA ALA A 45 -2.86 20.48 1.35
C ALA A 45 -1.97 21.46 2.16
N ASP A 46 -2.34 21.73 3.42
CA ASP A 46 -1.61 22.63 4.31
C ASP A 46 -0.39 21.96 4.98
N ASN A 47 -0.35 20.62 5.04
CA ASN A 47 0.81 19.87 5.53
C ASN A 47 1.07 18.58 4.72
N PRO A 48 1.61 18.69 3.50
CA PRO A 48 1.76 17.53 2.61
C PRO A 48 2.70 16.45 3.13
N LYS A 49 3.62 16.81 4.03
CA LYS A 49 4.60 15.89 4.63
C LYS A 49 3.93 14.78 5.43
N ASP A 50 2.81 15.07 6.08
CA ASP A 50 2.07 14.10 6.90
C ASP A 50 1.45 12.97 6.06
N ALA A 51 1.22 13.21 4.76
CA ALA A 51 0.64 12.25 3.84
C ALA A 51 1.65 11.67 2.83
N GLU A 52 2.88 12.21 2.78
CA GLU A 52 3.87 11.92 1.73
C GLU A 52 4.16 10.41 1.60
N LYS A 53 4.35 9.73 2.74
CA LYS A 53 4.61 8.28 2.81
C LYS A 53 3.45 7.49 2.19
N LEU A 54 2.22 7.76 2.62
CA LEU A 54 1.02 7.08 2.11
C LEU A 54 0.79 7.36 0.61
N VAL A 55 0.91 8.62 0.20
CA VAL A 55 0.77 9.02 -1.20
C VAL A 55 1.82 8.35 -2.08
N THR A 56 3.06 8.21 -1.60
CA THR A 56 4.14 7.52 -2.32
C THR A 56 3.80 6.05 -2.54
N ILE A 57 3.37 5.33 -1.50
CA ILE A 57 2.93 3.93 -1.59
C ILE A 57 1.82 3.78 -2.65
N LEU A 58 0.80 4.64 -2.59
CA LEU A 58 -0.33 4.62 -3.53
C LEU A 58 0.11 4.93 -4.96
N LYS A 59 1.05 5.87 -5.17
CA LYS A 59 1.61 6.20 -6.49
C LYS A 59 2.38 5.02 -7.08
N VAL A 60 3.18 4.31 -6.26
CA VAL A 60 3.88 3.08 -6.70
C VAL A 60 2.89 1.97 -7.02
N TYR A 61 1.86 1.77 -6.20
CA TYR A 61 0.82 0.77 -6.48
C TYR A 61 0.06 1.09 -7.78
N LYS A 62 -0.33 2.35 -7.98
CA LYS A 62 -0.92 2.83 -9.25
C LYS A 62 0.00 2.56 -10.44
N HIS A 63 1.31 2.71 -10.28
CA HIS A 63 2.28 2.40 -11.33
C HIS A 63 2.38 0.88 -11.60
N SER A 64 2.41 0.04 -10.56
CA SER A 64 2.33 -1.43 -10.70
C SER A 64 1.07 -1.85 -11.47
N LEU A 65 -0.10 -1.31 -11.11
CA LEU A 65 -1.36 -1.56 -11.83
C LEU A 65 -1.27 -1.21 -13.32
N LYS A 66 -0.58 -0.11 -13.66
CA LYS A 66 -0.33 0.29 -15.06
C LYS A 66 0.59 -0.71 -15.77
N ARG A 67 1.68 -1.15 -15.13
CA ARG A 67 2.62 -2.14 -15.69
C ARG A 67 1.93 -3.49 -15.98
N ARG A 68 0.91 -3.87 -15.21
CA ARG A 68 0.10 -5.08 -15.48
C ARG A 68 -0.77 -4.96 -16.73
N THR A 69 -1.20 -3.75 -17.09
CA THR A 69 -1.94 -3.50 -18.34
C THR A 69 -1.02 -3.33 -19.56
N LYS A 70 0.24 -2.97 -19.33
CA LYS A 70 1.27 -2.78 -20.35
C LYS A 70 2.61 -3.28 -19.79
N PRO A 71 2.93 -4.57 -19.97
CA PRO A 71 4.15 -5.16 -19.41
C PRO A 71 5.37 -4.35 -19.82
N GLN A 72 6.17 -3.98 -18.82
CA GLN A 72 7.46 -3.30 -19.00
C GLN A 72 8.57 -4.22 -18.50
N PRO A 73 9.80 -4.10 -19.03
CA PRO A 73 10.95 -4.83 -18.52
C PRO A 73 11.08 -4.61 -17.01
N VAL A 74 11.31 -5.69 -16.28
CA VAL A 74 11.55 -5.66 -14.84
C VAL A 74 13.06 -5.61 -14.62
N ASP A 75 13.50 -4.64 -13.84
CA ASP A 75 14.89 -4.40 -13.47
C ASP A 75 15.05 -4.33 -11.94
N PHE A 76 16.30 -4.19 -11.50
CA PHE A 76 16.62 -4.12 -10.07
C PHE A 76 16.09 -2.84 -9.42
N ASP A 77 15.97 -1.74 -10.16
CA ASP A 77 15.41 -0.48 -9.65
C ASP A 77 13.94 -0.64 -9.30
N TRP A 78 13.17 -1.30 -10.18
CA TRP A 78 11.77 -1.64 -9.91
C TRP A 78 11.64 -2.61 -8.74
N LEU A 79 12.49 -3.64 -8.67
CA LEU A 79 12.50 -4.59 -7.55
C LEU A 79 12.77 -3.89 -6.22
N TRP A 80 13.77 -3.01 -6.17
CA TRP A 80 14.10 -2.23 -4.99
C TRP A 80 12.94 -1.33 -4.58
N LEU A 81 12.33 -0.62 -5.54
CA LEU A 81 11.20 0.27 -5.29
C LEU A 81 10.00 -0.48 -4.70
N LEU A 82 9.69 -1.68 -5.21
CA LEU A 82 8.64 -2.55 -4.67
C LEU A 82 8.94 -2.98 -3.24
N LYS A 83 10.15 -3.49 -2.98
CA LYS A 83 10.56 -3.92 -1.63
C LYS A 83 10.51 -2.78 -0.63
N HIS A 84 11.00 -1.61 -1.01
CA HIS A 84 10.94 -0.42 -0.16
C HIS A 84 9.49 -0.04 0.17
N ASN A 85 8.61 0.07 -0.83
CA ASN A 85 7.23 0.50 -0.61
C ASN A 85 6.37 -0.56 0.09
N LEU A 86 6.69 -1.85 -0.05
CA LEU A 86 6.08 -2.91 0.75
C LEU A 86 6.35 -2.69 2.24
N ARG A 87 7.62 -2.44 2.62
CA ARG A 87 8.00 -2.17 4.02
C ARG A 87 7.33 -0.90 4.54
N GLN A 88 7.26 0.16 3.73
CA GLN A 88 6.56 1.38 4.11
C GLN A 88 5.06 1.13 4.33
N ALA A 89 4.42 0.32 3.48
CA ALA A 89 3.00 -0.04 3.64
C ALA A 89 2.74 -0.86 4.91
N GLU A 90 3.63 -1.81 5.23
CA GLU A 90 3.60 -2.54 6.51
C GLU A 90 3.68 -1.58 7.69
N ASN A 91 4.62 -0.62 7.67
CA ASN A 91 4.78 0.34 8.75
C ASN A 91 3.56 1.24 8.92
N VAL A 92 2.95 1.74 7.83
CA VAL A 92 1.70 2.53 7.93
C VAL A 92 0.57 1.69 8.52
N LEU A 93 0.45 0.41 8.14
CA LEU A 93 -0.58 -0.46 8.68
C LEU A 93 -0.40 -0.69 10.18
N VAL A 94 0.84 -0.94 10.63
CA VAL A 94 1.18 -1.07 12.06
C VAL A 94 0.87 0.23 12.80
N GLU A 95 1.28 1.39 12.27
CA GLU A 95 0.99 2.70 12.85
C GLU A 95 -0.53 2.92 13.04
N ILE A 96 -1.37 2.49 12.09
CA ILE A 96 -2.84 2.58 12.23
C ILE A 96 -3.34 1.67 13.37
N LEU A 97 -2.84 0.43 13.42
CA LEU A 97 -3.26 -0.55 14.43
C LEU A 97 -2.88 -0.11 15.85
N GLU A 98 -1.72 0.53 16.01
CA GLU A 98 -1.21 1.00 17.30
C GLU A 98 -1.83 2.32 17.75
N ASN A 99 -2.02 3.27 16.83
CA ASN A 99 -2.50 4.61 17.18
C ASN A 99 -4.03 4.74 17.19
N GLU A 100 -4.75 3.87 16.47
CA GLU A 100 -6.22 3.95 16.33
C GLU A 100 -6.93 2.63 16.73
N PRO A 101 -6.60 2.00 17.89
CA PRO A 101 -7.10 0.67 18.24
C PRO A 101 -8.63 0.62 18.36
N GLU A 102 -9.26 1.71 18.78
CA GLU A 102 -10.73 1.82 18.87
C GLU A 102 -11.39 1.75 17.49
N LEU A 103 -10.81 2.40 16.47
CA LEU A 103 -11.30 2.34 15.09
C LEU A 103 -11.04 0.95 14.48
N MET A 104 -10.05 0.22 14.99
CA MET A 104 -9.66 -1.10 14.49
C MET A 104 -10.36 -2.25 15.21
N LEU A 105 -11.29 -1.98 16.13
CA LEU A 105 -12.06 -3.01 16.82
C LEU A 105 -12.83 -3.90 15.83
N GLY A 106 -12.62 -5.21 15.93
CA GLY A 106 -13.25 -6.21 15.05
C GLY A 106 -12.71 -6.23 13.63
N TRP A 107 -11.66 -5.46 13.33
CA TRP A 107 -10.99 -5.52 12.04
C TRP A 107 -10.12 -6.78 11.93
N PHE A 108 -10.15 -7.40 10.75
CA PHE A 108 -9.23 -8.43 10.32
C PHE A 108 -9.08 -8.37 8.81
N MET A 109 -8.02 -8.97 8.27
CA MET A 109 -7.77 -8.98 6.83
C MET A 109 -8.99 -9.50 6.05
N GLY A 110 -9.51 -8.68 5.14
CA GLY A 110 -10.63 -9.03 4.27
C GLY A 110 -12.02 -8.83 4.89
N CYS A 111 -12.12 -8.31 6.12
CA CYS A 111 -13.40 -7.94 6.69
C CYS A 111 -14.02 -6.77 5.91
N LYS A 112 -15.36 -6.66 5.97
CA LYS A 112 -16.04 -5.47 5.44
C LYS A 112 -15.67 -4.27 6.31
N ALA A 113 -15.03 -3.27 5.71
CA ALA A 113 -14.68 -2.04 6.42
C ALA A 113 -15.93 -1.31 6.91
N THR A 114 -15.93 -0.91 8.19
CA THR A 114 -17.03 -0.14 8.81
C THR A 114 -16.71 1.34 8.96
N ASN A 115 -15.42 1.69 8.86
CA ASN A 115 -14.93 3.05 8.97
C ASN A 115 -13.72 3.27 8.03
N PRO A 116 -13.26 4.52 7.88
CA PRO A 116 -12.17 4.85 6.98
C PRO A 116 -10.82 4.22 7.33
N ALA A 117 -10.48 4.08 8.61
CA ALA A 117 -9.21 3.46 9.04
C ALA A 117 -9.17 1.97 8.66
N GLN A 118 -10.27 1.26 8.85
CA GLN A 118 -10.43 -0.12 8.39
C GLN A 118 -10.38 -0.24 6.87
N HIS A 119 -10.98 0.73 6.15
CA HIS A 119 -10.93 0.74 4.69
C HIS A 119 -9.50 0.94 4.19
N LEU A 120 -8.77 1.92 4.75
CA LEU A 120 -7.37 2.16 4.45
C LEU A 120 -6.52 0.92 4.76
N SER A 121 -6.75 0.28 5.90
CA SER A 121 -6.05 -0.95 6.30
C SER A 121 -6.28 -2.10 5.32
N ASN A 122 -7.50 -2.24 4.79
CA ASN A 122 -7.80 -3.20 3.73
C ASN A 122 -7.05 -2.87 2.43
N VAL A 123 -7.00 -1.59 2.04
CA VAL A 123 -6.24 -1.14 0.85
C VAL A 123 -4.74 -1.41 1.03
N LEU A 124 -4.16 -1.07 2.18
CA LEU A 124 -2.75 -1.34 2.48
C LEU A 124 -2.45 -2.84 2.46
N THR A 125 -3.34 -3.67 3.00
CA THR A 125 -3.17 -5.13 2.98
C THR A 125 -3.20 -5.68 1.55
N GLU A 126 -4.10 -5.18 0.70
CA GLU A 126 -4.12 -5.53 -0.72
C GLU A 126 -2.79 -5.14 -1.39
N ILE A 127 -2.29 -3.92 -1.14
CA ILE A 127 -1.00 -3.45 -1.68
C ILE A 127 0.15 -4.35 -1.24
N ILE A 128 0.22 -4.70 0.05
CA ILE A 128 1.26 -5.59 0.60
C ILE A 128 1.23 -6.95 -0.09
N LEU A 129 0.05 -7.56 -0.23
CA LEU A 129 -0.10 -8.86 -0.90
C LEU A 129 0.30 -8.79 -2.38
N GLU A 130 -0.09 -7.72 -3.05
CA GLU A 130 0.16 -7.54 -4.48
C GLU A 130 1.63 -7.23 -4.78
N PHE A 131 2.30 -6.42 -3.95
CA PHE A 131 3.75 -6.21 -4.02
C PHE A 131 4.51 -7.48 -3.67
N THR A 132 4.10 -8.23 -2.65
CA THR A 132 4.74 -9.51 -2.30
C THR A 132 4.76 -10.46 -3.49
N LYS A 133 3.61 -10.64 -4.16
CA LYS A 133 3.50 -11.47 -5.36
C LYS A 133 4.42 -10.99 -6.48
N GLU A 134 4.45 -9.69 -6.74
CA GLU A 134 5.26 -9.10 -7.81
C GLU A 134 6.77 -9.20 -7.53
N ILE A 135 7.18 -9.00 -6.27
CA ILE A 135 8.56 -9.22 -5.81
C ILE A 135 8.95 -10.67 -6.03
N MET A 136 8.15 -11.63 -5.56
CA MET A 136 8.44 -13.07 -5.73
C MET A 136 8.55 -13.46 -7.20
N GLN A 137 7.65 -12.95 -8.05
CA GLN A 137 7.71 -13.18 -9.49
C GLN A 137 8.99 -12.61 -10.09
N THR A 138 9.36 -11.39 -9.70
CA THR A 138 10.57 -10.72 -10.17
C THR A 138 11.83 -11.47 -9.76
N GLU A 139 11.96 -11.82 -8.48
CA GLU A 139 13.10 -12.58 -7.97
C GLU A 139 13.25 -13.95 -8.65
N SER A 140 12.13 -14.60 -8.99
CA SER A 140 12.15 -15.88 -9.71
C SER A 140 12.79 -15.78 -11.11
N MET A 141 12.87 -14.58 -11.69
CA MET A 141 13.56 -14.32 -12.96
C MET A 141 15.09 -14.30 -12.79
N PHE A 142 15.60 -14.20 -11.55
CA PHE A 142 17.01 -14.17 -11.20
C PHE A 142 17.36 -15.29 -10.20
N PRO A 143 17.19 -16.58 -10.57
CA PRO A 143 17.36 -17.70 -9.63
C PRO A 143 18.79 -17.81 -9.07
N HIS A 144 19.79 -17.31 -9.81
CA HIS A 144 21.18 -17.26 -9.38
C HIS A 144 21.45 -16.29 -8.22
N LEU A 145 20.52 -15.35 -7.95
CA LEU A 145 20.59 -14.38 -6.85
C LEU A 145 19.72 -14.78 -5.65
N LYS A 146 19.23 -16.03 -5.61
CA LYS A 146 18.31 -16.48 -4.55
C LYS A 146 18.91 -16.33 -3.15
N ALA A 147 20.19 -16.68 -2.99
CA ALA A 147 20.86 -16.61 -1.70
C ALA A 147 20.97 -15.16 -1.20
N GLU A 148 21.22 -14.22 -2.10
CA GLU A 148 21.30 -12.79 -1.85
C GLU A 148 19.94 -12.23 -1.44
N PHE A 149 18.85 -12.62 -2.11
CA PHE A 149 17.50 -12.22 -1.72
C PHE A 149 17.08 -12.81 -0.37
N ASP A 150 17.45 -14.07 -0.09
CA ASP A 150 17.19 -14.71 1.20
C ASP A 150 17.96 -14.03 2.34
N LYS A 151 19.23 -13.66 2.08
CA LYS A 151 20.06 -12.89 3.01
C LYS A 151 19.47 -11.51 3.30
N GLU A 152 19.09 -10.76 2.26
CA GLU A 152 18.46 -9.44 2.41
C GLU A 152 17.18 -9.52 3.26
N ARG A 153 16.33 -10.53 3.02
CA ARG A 153 15.13 -10.77 3.84
C ARG A 153 15.46 -11.07 5.30
N ALA A 154 16.50 -11.87 5.55
CA ALA A 154 16.93 -12.19 6.90
C ALA A 154 17.45 -10.94 7.63
N GLU A 155 18.29 -10.14 6.98
CA GLU A 155 18.82 -8.87 7.53
C GLU A 155 17.70 -7.91 7.87
N TYR A 156 16.70 -7.75 7.00
CA TYR A 156 15.54 -6.91 7.29
C TYR A 156 14.74 -7.41 8.50
N ARG A 157 14.49 -8.72 8.63
CA ARG A 157 13.75 -9.28 9.77
C ARG A 157 14.50 -9.08 11.09
N LEU A 158 15.81 -9.23 11.09
CA LEU A 158 16.64 -9.00 12.27
C LEU A 158 16.59 -7.52 12.68
N ALA A 159 16.84 -6.60 11.73
CA ALA A 159 16.78 -5.17 12.01
C ALA A 159 15.40 -4.71 12.51
N LYS A 160 14.32 -5.28 11.98
CA LYS A 160 12.96 -5.00 12.45
C LYS A 160 12.74 -5.48 13.89
N ALA A 161 13.15 -6.71 14.21
CA ALA A 161 13.03 -7.26 15.56
C ALA A 161 13.85 -6.46 16.59
N GLU A 162 15.06 -6.02 16.23
CA GLU A 162 15.91 -5.16 17.09
C GLU A 162 15.25 -3.81 17.36
N TYR A 163 14.63 -3.19 16.34
CA TYR A 163 13.92 -1.92 16.52
C TYR A 163 12.68 -2.06 17.42
N GLU A 164 11.89 -3.12 17.23
CA GLU A 164 10.73 -3.44 18.05
C GLU A 164 11.13 -3.69 19.52
N ASP A 165 12.26 -4.37 19.76
CA ASP A 165 12.78 -4.60 21.12
C ASP A 165 13.20 -3.28 21.79
N LEU A 166 13.91 -2.40 21.08
CA LEU A 166 14.32 -1.09 21.59
C LEU A 166 13.13 -0.17 21.92
N SER A 167 12.04 -0.23 21.16
CA SER A 167 10.84 0.57 21.42
C SER A 167 10.05 0.17 22.68
N ASN A 168 10.37 -0.98 23.29
CA ASN A 168 9.75 -1.44 24.55
C ASN A 168 10.47 -0.92 25.81
N TYR A 169 11.55 -0.14 25.65
CA TYR A 169 12.37 0.37 26.76
C TYR A 169 12.18 1.87 27.06
N ASP A 170 11.27 2.56 26.34
CA ASP A 170 10.86 3.96 26.57
C ASP A 170 9.44 4.04 27.18
#